data_AF-A0A951DH65-F1
#
_entry.id   AF-A0A951DH65-F1
#
_cell.length_a   1.000
_cell.length_b   1.000
_cell.length_c   1.000
_cell.angle_alpha   90.00
_cell.angle_beta   90.00
_cell.angle_gamma   90.00
#
_symmetry.space_group_name_H-M   'P 1'
#
loop_
_entity.id
_entity.type
_entity.pdbx_description
1 polymer ?
#
loop_
_entity_poly.entity_id
_entity_poly.type
_entity_poly.pdbx_seq_one_letter_code
_entity_poly.pdbx_strand_id
1 'polypeptide(L)'
;MKRTMTVMVSAMLVAAAMQAAPQGQKYVDWAKSPQAYFMTAAEKAQWDKLATDQEAEAFVNDFVAKRGGQAFVAETEKRAAMADKYLSFGKTKGSETIGGKMLVLFGAPASVAINDRAAKHHYNAAPPDPGSYAASGRSAGGAPVEDGGRTNATLAPGQSFRDFSFTFYGKSVPGLNREQLDTTVTVDLGSGKAALKDKKQQADLDTIFESVAAASVVKK
;
A
#
# COMPACT_ATOMS: atom_id res chain seq x y z
N MET A 1 45.96 -21.49 48.76
CA MET A 1 45.08 -20.30 48.62
C MET A 1 45.26 -19.71 47.23
N LYS A 2 44.20 -19.70 46.41
CA LYS A 2 43.79 -18.68 45.43
C LYS A 2 42.75 -19.35 44.52
N ARG A 3 41.50 -18.88 44.65
CA ARG A 3 40.28 -19.48 44.13
C ARG A 3 40.12 -19.16 42.65
N THR A 4 39.85 -20.20 41.86
CA THR A 4 39.27 -20.16 40.52
C THR A 4 37.85 -19.60 40.59
N MET A 5 37.49 -18.69 39.67
CA MET A 5 36.12 -18.21 39.53
C MET A 5 35.84 -17.85 38.07
N THR A 6 35.43 -18.84 37.29
CA THR A 6 34.81 -18.66 35.98
C THR A 6 33.31 -18.79 36.18
N VAL A 7 32.57 -17.69 35.99
CA VAL A 7 31.11 -17.65 36.05
C VAL A 7 30.57 -18.19 34.72
N MET A 8 30.00 -19.38 34.75
CA MET A 8 29.25 -19.98 33.64
C MET A 8 27.81 -19.45 33.73
N VAL A 9 27.41 -18.58 32.80
CA VAL A 9 26.00 -18.18 32.64
C VAL A 9 25.24 -19.35 32.01
N SER A 10 24.44 -20.02 32.84
CA SER A 10 23.54 -21.09 32.42
C SER A 10 22.35 -20.51 31.65
N ALA A 11 22.27 -20.78 30.35
CA ALA A 11 21.05 -20.60 29.58
C ALA A 11 20.08 -21.73 29.96
N MET A 12 19.04 -21.40 30.74
CA MET A 12 17.96 -22.32 31.08
C MET A 12 17.18 -22.73 29.81
N LEU A 13 17.37 -23.97 29.38
CA LEU A 13 16.47 -24.70 28.48
C LEU A 13 15.21 -25.08 29.26
N VAL A 14 14.12 -24.33 29.07
CA VAL A 14 12.79 -24.78 29.48
C VAL A 14 12.25 -25.69 28.37
N ALA A 15 12.49 -27.00 28.52
CA ALA A 15 11.81 -28.02 27.74
C ALA A 15 10.42 -28.25 28.36
N ALA A 16 9.45 -27.40 27.99
CA ALA A 16 8.04 -27.67 28.27
C ALA A 16 7.48 -28.56 27.15
N ALA A 17 7.11 -29.79 27.49
CA ALA A 17 6.29 -30.63 26.64
C ALA A 17 4.89 -29.99 26.50
N MET A 18 4.73 -29.12 25.51
CA MET A 18 3.46 -28.46 25.19
C MET A 18 2.79 -29.21 24.04
N GLN A 19 1.54 -29.61 24.29
CA GLN A 19 0.67 -30.13 23.25
C GLN A 19 0.50 -29.06 22.17
N ALA A 20 0.95 -29.37 20.95
CA ALA A 20 0.88 -28.46 19.83
C ALA A 20 -0.58 -28.26 19.39
N ALA A 21 -1.15 -27.10 19.72
CA ALA A 21 -2.40 -26.67 19.12
C ALA A 21 -2.18 -26.40 17.63
N PRO A 22 -3.10 -26.82 16.74
CA PRO A 22 -3.03 -26.46 15.33
C PRO A 22 -2.98 -24.94 15.18
N GLN A 23 -2.20 -24.45 14.22
CA GLN A 23 -2.13 -23.06 13.81
C GLN A 23 -3.56 -22.59 13.55
N GLY A 24 -4.09 -21.64 14.32
CA GLY A 24 -5.49 -21.30 14.04
C GLY A 24 -6.18 -20.23 14.85
N GLN A 25 -5.80 -19.95 16.09
CA GLN A 25 -6.51 -18.93 16.86
C GLN A 25 -5.71 -17.66 17.07
N LYS A 26 -4.42 -17.77 17.40
CA LYS A 26 -3.62 -16.59 17.77
C LYS A 26 -3.11 -15.81 16.55
N TYR A 27 -2.78 -16.50 15.45
CA TYR A 27 -2.05 -15.91 14.33
C TYR A 27 -2.80 -15.90 12.99
N VAL A 28 -4.10 -16.23 12.97
CA VAL A 28 -4.88 -16.39 11.73
C VAL A 28 -4.90 -15.12 10.85
N ASP A 29 -4.87 -13.94 11.47
CA ASP A 29 -4.86 -12.66 10.77
C ASP A 29 -3.48 -11.99 10.73
N TRP A 30 -2.45 -12.61 11.33
CA TRP A 30 -1.11 -12.02 11.34
C TRP A 30 -0.55 -11.83 9.92
N ALA A 31 -0.81 -12.78 9.02
CA ALA A 31 -0.41 -12.69 7.61
C ALA A 31 -1.06 -11.51 6.85
N LYS A 32 -2.16 -10.95 7.36
CA LYS A 32 -2.80 -9.75 6.82
C LYS A 32 -2.36 -8.46 7.53
N SER A 33 -1.56 -8.58 8.58
CA SER A 33 -1.08 -7.43 9.34
C SER A 33 -0.12 -6.59 8.50
N PRO A 34 0.01 -5.29 8.82
CA PRO A 34 1.02 -4.42 8.21
C PRO A 34 2.46 -4.95 8.32
N GLN A 35 2.76 -5.73 9.37
CA GLN A 35 4.07 -6.33 9.59
C GLN A 35 4.38 -7.41 8.54
N ALA A 36 3.37 -8.22 8.18
CA ALA A 36 3.50 -9.28 7.20
C ALA A 36 3.73 -8.78 5.77
N TYR A 37 3.50 -7.49 5.49
CA TYR A 37 3.83 -6.89 4.19
C TYR A 37 5.34 -6.96 3.89
N PHE A 38 6.18 -7.03 4.93
CA PHE A 38 7.63 -7.18 4.80
C PHE A 38 8.09 -8.65 4.67
N MET A 39 7.17 -9.60 4.56
CA MET A 39 7.53 -10.98 4.24
C MET A 39 7.93 -11.10 2.77
N THR A 40 9.13 -11.61 2.57
CA THR A 40 9.60 -12.09 1.26
C THR A 40 8.76 -13.28 0.79
N ALA A 41 8.83 -13.62 -0.49
CA ALA A 41 8.18 -14.80 -1.06
C ALA A 41 8.64 -16.10 -0.36
N ALA A 42 9.92 -16.20 0.00
CA ALA A 42 10.46 -17.32 0.75
C ALA A 42 9.86 -17.41 2.17
N GLU A 43 9.75 -16.29 2.87
CA GLU A 43 9.14 -16.22 4.20
C GLU A 43 7.64 -16.53 4.16
N LYS A 44 6.92 -16.10 3.11
CA LYS A 44 5.51 -16.47 2.89
C LYS A 44 5.36 -17.99 2.70
N ALA A 45 6.20 -18.57 1.85
CA ALA A 45 6.20 -20.02 1.65
C ALA A 45 6.59 -20.82 2.90
N GLN A 46 7.34 -20.23 3.84
CA GLN A 46 7.60 -20.81 5.16
C GLN A 46 6.38 -20.70 6.07
N TRP A 47 5.76 -19.52 6.13
CA TRP A 47 4.55 -19.27 6.91
C TRP A 47 3.39 -20.21 6.55
N ASP A 48 3.19 -20.44 5.25
CA ASP A 48 2.13 -21.31 4.74
C ASP A 48 2.31 -22.79 5.10
N LYS A 49 3.51 -23.19 5.56
CA LYS A 49 3.83 -24.57 5.97
C LYS A 49 3.75 -24.77 7.47
N LEU A 50 3.63 -23.70 8.26
CA LEU A 50 3.55 -23.82 9.71
C LEU A 50 2.22 -24.49 10.06
N ALA A 51 2.25 -25.45 10.98
CA ALA A 51 1.06 -26.23 11.33
C ALA A 51 0.58 -25.95 12.74
N THR A 52 1.39 -25.26 13.55
CA THR A 52 1.14 -25.05 14.98
C THR A 52 1.28 -23.58 15.38
N ASP A 53 0.55 -23.16 16.42
CA ASP A 53 0.66 -21.79 16.95
C ASP A 53 2.08 -21.51 17.52
N GLN A 54 2.79 -22.53 18.00
CA GLN A 54 4.17 -22.40 18.50
C GLN A 54 5.17 -22.13 17.37
N GLU A 55 5.03 -22.81 16.23
CA GLU A 55 5.83 -22.54 15.04
C GLU A 55 5.55 -21.13 14.50
N ALA A 56 4.29 -20.72 14.47
CA ALA A 56 3.90 -19.37 14.07
C ALA A 56 4.51 -18.31 15.02
N GLU A 57 4.46 -18.54 16.33
CA GLU A 57 5.06 -17.63 17.33
C GLU A 57 6.57 -17.52 17.17
N ALA A 58 7.27 -18.65 17.01
CA ALA A 58 8.71 -18.66 16.76
C ALA A 58 9.06 -17.88 15.47
N PHE A 59 8.29 -18.11 14.40
CA PHE A 59 8.46 -17.39 13.15
C PHE A 59 8.28 -15.88 13.32
N VAL A 60 7.18 -15.43 13.95
CA VAL A 60 6.92 -13.99 14.16
C VAL A 60 8.01 -13.35 15.00
N ASN A 61 8.45 -14.01 16.08
CA ASN A 61 9.51 -13.51 16.95
C ASN A 61 10.82 -13.34 16.19
N ASP A 62 11.23 -14.35 15.42
CA ASP A 62 12.43 -14.30 14.59
C ASP A 62 12.32 -13.23 13.49
N PHE A 63 11.16 -13.14 12.85
CA PHE A 63 10.85 -12.18 11.80
C PHE A 63 11.00 -10.74 12.29
N VAL A 64 10.41 -10.44 13.45
CA VAL A 64 10.46 -9.13 14.10
C VAL A 64 11.87 -8.83 14.60
N ALA A 65 12.55 -9.80 15.25
CA ALA A 65 13.91 -9.62 15.75
C ALA A 65 14.91 -9.27 14.62
N LYS A 66 14.84 -9.96 13.48
CA LYS A 66 15.70 -9.70 12.32
C LYS A 66 15.54 -8.29 11.73
N ARG A 67 14.36 -7.66 11.94
CA ARG A 67 13.99 -6.36 11.37
C ARG A 67 14.09 -5.19 12.33
N GLY A 68 14.62 -5.39 13.54
CA GLY A 68 14.82 -4.33 14.54
C GLY A 68 13.90 -4.39 15.75
N GLY A 69 13.23 -5.53 15.96
CA GLY A 69 12.45 -5.78 17.17
C GLY A 69 11.25 -4.85 17.31
N GLN A 70 11.02 -4.37 18.53
CA GLN A 70 9.87 -3.51 18.85
C GLN A 70 9.87 -2.17 18.08
N ALA A 71 11.03 -1.64 17.69
CA ALA A 71 11.10 -0.42 16.89
C ALA A 71 10.48 -0.61 15.49
N PHE A 72 10.68 -1.79 14.89
CA PHE A 72 10.05 -2.15 13.61
C PHE A 72 8.53 -2.27 13.75
N VAL A 73 8.06 -2.93 14.80
CA VAL A 73 6.63 -3.08 15.10
C VAL A 73 5.97 -1.71 15.22
N ALA A 74 6.53 -0.83 16.07
CA ALA A 74 6.00 0.50 16.32
C ALA A 74 5.98 1.38 15.06
N GLU A 75 7.05 1.37 14.27
CA GLU A 75 7.12 2.15 13.02
C GLU A 75 6.11 1.64 11.98
N THR A 76 5.96 0.33 11.87
CA THR A 76 5.01 -0.29 10.93
C THR A 76 3.56 0.03 11.32
N GLU A 77 3.23 -0.05 12.61
CA GLU A 77 1.91 0.31 13.14
C GLU A 77 1.61 1.80 12.96
N LYS A 78 2.60 2.67 13.20
CA LYS A 78 2.48 4.11 12.96
C LYS A 78 2.15 4.40 11.50
N ARG A 79 2.83 3.75 10.56
CA ARG A 79 2.54 3.90 9.12
C ARG A 79 1.17 3.35 8.75
N ALA A 80 0.78 2.22 9.32
CA ALA A 80 -0.55 1.65 9.12
C ALA A 80 -1.66 2.59 9.63
N ALA A 81 -1.48 3.19 10.81
CA ALA A 81 -2.42 4.17 11.36
C ALA A 81 -2.52 5.43 10.48
N MET A 82 -1.40 5.88 9.91
CA MET A 82 -1.40 6.97 8.93
C MET A 82 -2.15 6.58 7.65
N ALA A 83 -1.97 5.35 7.16
CA ALA A 83 -2.71 4.84 6.02
C ALA A 83 -4.21 4.79 6.32
N ASP A 84 -4.60 4.23 7.45
CA ASP A 84 -6.00 4.17 7.89
C ASP A 84 -6.63 5.56 8.03
N LYS A 85 -5.85 6.57 8.45
CA LYS A 85 -6.35 7.93 8.59
C LYS A 85 -6.61 8.63 7.25
N TYR A 86 -5.71 8.47 6.28
CA TYR A 86 -5.74 9.29 5.04
C TYR A 86 -6.15 8.53 3.78
N LEU A 87 -6.09 7.20 3.80
CA LEU A 87 -6.27 6.34 2.64
C LEU A 87 -7.40 5.31 2.84
N SER A 88 -8.25 5.49 3.85
CA SER A 88 -9.46 4.67 4.02
C SER A 88 -10.55 5.13 3.04
N PHE A 89 -11.19 4.17 2.37
CA PHE A 89 -12.27 4.43 1.43
C PHE A 89 -13.42 3.44 1.64
N GLY A 90 -14.63 3.97 1.81
CA GLY A 90 -15.81 3.15 2.10
C GLY A 90 -15.64 2.37 3.41
N LYS A 91 -15.67 1.04 3.31
CA LYS A 91 -15.50 0.12 4.44
C LYS A 91 -14.08 -0.46 4.54
N THR A 92 -13.21 -0.16 3.58
CA THR A 92 -11.85 -0.71 3.50
C THR A 92 -10.90 0.18 4.28
N LYS A 93 -10.16 -0.43 5.22
CA LYS A 93 -9.11 0.26 5.97
C LYS A 93 -7.99 0.68 5.04
N GLY A 94 -7.47 1.89 5.23
CA GLY A 94 -6.43 2.43 4.37
C GLY A 94 -5.19 1.56 4.30
N SER A 95 -4.76 0.95 5.41
CA SER A 95 -3.64 0.00 5.48
C SER A 95 -3.82 -1.27 4.64
N GLU A 96 -5.06 -1.63 4.28
CA GLU A 96 -5.37 -2.78 3.42
C GLU A 96 -5.40 -2.40 1.93
N THR A 97 -5.48 -1.10 1.62
CA THR A 97 -5.43 -0.60 0.24
C THR A 97 -4.03 -0.68 -0.35
N ILE A 98 -3.92 -0.65 -1.68
CA ILE A 98 -2.63 -0.58 -2.38
C ILE A 98 -1.83 0.65 -1.92
N GLY A 99 -2.48 1.81 -1.81
CA GLY A 99 -1.83 3.04 -1.34
C GLY A 99 -1.34 2.94 0.10
N GLY A 100 -2.10 2.27 0.98
CA GLY A 100 -1.65 2.04 2.36
C GLY A 100 -0.51 1.06 2.47
N LYS A 101 -0.51 -0.03 1.67
CA LYS A 101 0.64 -0.94 1.57
C LYS A 101 1.91 -0.21 1.15
N MET A 102 1.80 0.70 0.16
CA MET A 102 2.92 1.56 -0.25
C MET A 102 3.39 2.45 0.91
N LEU A 103 2.48 3.08 1.66
CA LEU A 103 2.85 3.91 2.80
C LEU A 103 3.54 3.11 3.91
N VAL A 104 3.08 1.88 4.16
CA VAL A 104 3.70 0.98 5.15
C VAL A 104 5.11 0.58 4.72
N LEU A 105 5.26 0.09 3.48
CA LEU A 105 6.54 -0.41 2.96
C LEU A 105 7.54 0.71 2.69
N PHE A 106 7.12 1.75 1.97
CA PHE A 106 8.00 2.80 1.48
C PHE A 106 8.13 3.99 2.45
N GLY A 107 7.24 4.09 3.44
CA GLY A 107 7.18 5.22 4.35
C GLY A 107 6.46 6.42 3.71
N ALA A 108 6.67 7.61 4.28
CA ALA A 108 6.02 8.83 3.80
C ALA A 108 6.48 9.16 2.37
N PRO A 109 5.55 9.36 1.41
CA PRO A 109 5.90 9.80 0.07
C PRO A 109 6.48 11.23 0.12
N ALA A 110 7.31 11.55 -0.87
CA ALA A 110 7.83 12.91 -1.04
C ALA A 110 6.74 13.90 -1.44
N SER A 111 5.75 13.45 -2.21
CA SER A 111 4.56 14.22 -2.53
C SER A 111 3.36 13.30 -2.79
N VAL A 112 2.17 13.85 -2.55
CA VAL A 112 0.89 13.22 -2.90
C VAL A 112 0.06 14.25 -3.66
N ALA A 113 -0.36 13.91 -4.87
CA ALA A 113 -1.32 14.67 -5.63
C ALA A 113 -2.66 13.92 -5.68
N ILE A 114 -3.75 14.63 -5.40
CA ILE A 114 -5.11 14.08 -5.39
C ILE A 114 -5.90 14.73 -6.52
N ASN A 115 -6.49 13.92 -7.39
CA ASN A 115 -7.34 14.40 -8.47
C ASN A 115 -8.70 13.70 -8.43
N ASP A 116 -9.76 14.45 -8.19
CA ASP A 116 -11.12 13.95 -8.28
C ASP A 116 -11.62 14.04 -9.73
N ARG A 117 -12.11 12.93 -10.28
CA ARG A 117 -12.67 12.80 -11.62
C ARG A 117 -14.09 12.28 -11.53
N ALA A 118 -15.07 13.14 -11.77
CA ALA A 118 -16.46 12.72 -11.94
C ALA A 118 -16.79 12.61 -13.43
N ALA A 119 -17.62 11.65 -13.80
CA ALA A 119 -18.30 11.66 -15.09
C ALA A 119 -19.06 12.99 -15.20
N LYS A 120 -18.66 13.87 -16.13
CA LYS A 120 -19.48 15.04 -16.44
C LYS A 120 -20.80 14.53 -16.96
N HIS A 121 -21.89 14.86 -16.26
CA HIS A 121 -23.20 14.77 -16.88
C HIS A 121 -23.17 15.70 -18.09
N HIS A 122 -23.07 15.13 -19.30
CA HIS A 122 -23.56 15.79 -20.49
C HIS A 122 -25.08 15.85 -20.33
N TYR A 123 -25.58 16.80 -19.53
CA TYR A 123 -26.88 17.36 -19.85
C TYR A 123 -26.68 18.06 -21.19
N ASN A 124 -26.87 17.32 -22.28
CA ASN A 124 -27.40 17.91 -23.50
C ASN A 124 -28.84 18.34 -23.19
N ALA A 125 -29.00 19.28 -22.25
CA ALA A 125 -30.16 20.12 -22.26
C ALA A 125 -29.95 20.98 -23.50
N ALA A 126 -30.57 20.56 -24.60
CA ALA A 126 -30.88 21.51 -25.66
C ALA A 126 -31.48 22.73 -24.95
N PRO A 127 -30.95 23.95 -25.17
CA PRO A 127 -31.56 25.13 -24.57
C PRO A 127 -33.03 25.14 -25.00
N PRO A 128 -33.99 25.46 -24.09
CA PRO A 128 -35.37 25.64 -24.51
C PRO A 128 -35.37 26.71 -25.61
N ASP A 129 -35.75 26.30 -26.82
CA ASP A 129 -35.85 27.14 -28.01
C ASP A 129 -36.67 28.41 -27.68
N PRO A 130 -36.04 29.59 -27.55
CA PRO A 130 -36.77 30.82 -27.42
C PRO A 130 -36.88 31.41 -28.82
N GLY A 131 -37.85 30.91 -29.59
CA GLY A 131 -38.42 31.63 -30.72
C GLY A 131 -37.44 31.93 -31.86
N SER A 132 -37.58 31.14 -32.92
CA SER A 132 -37.15 31.50 -34.27
C SER A 132 -37.58 32.93 -34.66
N TYR A 133 -36.65 33.88 -34.64
CA TYR A 133 -36.63 35.03 -35.53
C TYR A 133 -35.19 35.39 -35.92
N ALA A 134 -35.05 35.73 -37.19
CA ALA A 134 -33.81 35.85 -37.95
C ALA A 134 -32.75 36.80 -37.36
N ALA A 135 -31.46 36.46 -37.58
CA ALA A 135 -30.48 37.38 -38.18
C ALA A 135 -29.12 36.69 -38.43
N SER A 136 -28.66 36.83 -39.66
CA SER A 136 -27.32 36.52 -40.18
C SER A 136 -26.19 37.25 -39.45
N GLY A 137 -25.05 36.58 -39.21
CA GLY A 137 -23.80 37.28 -38.87
C GLY A 137 -22.63 36.38 -38.43
N ARG A 138 -21.65 36.24 -39.32
CA ARG A 138 -20.21 35.93 -39.13
C ARG A 138 -19.75 35.40 -37.76
N SER A 139 -19.25 34.15 -37.72
CA SER A 139 -18.40 33.65 -36.63
C SER A 139 -16.93 33.66 -37.07
N ALA A 140 -16.13 34.46 -36.37
CA ALA A 140 -14.68 34.53 -36.48
C ALA A 140 -14.04 33.74 -35.33
N GLY A 141 -12.91 33.08 -35.63
CA GLY A 141 -11.80 32.84 -34.69
C GLY A 141 -12.05 31.91 -33.51
N GLY A 142 -11.72 30.63 -33.67
CA GLY A 142 -11.44 29.72 -32.56
C GLY A 142 -10.16 28.93 -32.87
N ALA A 143 -9.05 29.29 -32.24
CA ALA A 143 -7.81 28.53 -32.29
C ALA A 143 -8.01 27.14 -31.66
N PRO A 144 -7.40 26.07 -32.20
CA PRO A 144 -7.43 24.78 -31.54
C PRO A 144 -6.48 24.83 -30.33
N VAL A 145 -7.04 24.68 -29.14
CA VAL A 145 -6.24 24.38 -27.95
C VAL A 145 -5.70 22.97 -28.13
N GLU A 146 -4.37 22.85 -28.18
CA GLU A 146 -3.65 21.59 -28.26
C GLU A 146 -4.03 20.71 -27.06
N ASP A 147 -4.87 19.70 -27.31
CA ASP A 147 -5.22 18.66 -26.35
C ASP A 147 -4.04 17.69 -26.22
N GLY A 148 -3.14 18.03 -25.30
CA GLY A 148 -2.03 17.19 -24.88
C GLY A 148 -2.52 15.93 -24.17
N GLY A 149 -2.89 14.92 -24.97
CA GLY A 149 -2.72 13.50 -24.66
C GLY A 149 -3.04 13.06 -23.23
N ARG A 150 -4.29 13.19 -22.80
CA ARG A 150 -4.79 12.47 -21.62
C ARG A 150 -6.06 11.75 -22.01
N THR A 151 -5.98 10.42 -22.04
CA THR A 151 -7.09 9.55 -22.40
C THR A 151 -8.31 9.86 -21.52
N ASN A 152 -9.28 10.57 -22.10
CA ASN A 152 -10.64 10.66 -21.60
C ASN A 152 -11.25 9.26 -21.75
N ALA A 153 -10.95 8.36 -20.82
CA ALA A 153 -11.75 7.16 -20.63
C ALA A 153 -13.16 7.66 -20.33
N THR A 154 -14.10 7.43 -21.25
CA THR A 154 -15.49 7.85 -21.12
C THR A 154 -16.06 7.19 -19.86
N LEU A 155 -16.14 7.94 -18.77
CA LEU A 155 -16.66 7.47 -17.50
C LEU A 155 -18.16 7.19 -17.67
N ALA A 156 -18.65 6.07 -17.13
CA ALA A 156 -20.09 5.82 -17.14
C ALA A 156 -20.81 6.92 -16.32
N PRO A 157 -22.03 7.33 -16.72
CA PRO A 157 -22.77 8.37 -16.02
C PRO A 157 -22.91 8.04 -14.52
N GLY A 158 -22.57 9.01 -13.66
CA GLY A 158 -22.64 8.85 -12.20
C GLY A 158 -21.44 8.17 -11.54
N GLN A 159 -20.41 7.76 -12.29
CA GLN A 159 -19.17 7.29 -11.67
C GLN A 159 -18.26 8.45 -11.27
N SER A 160 -17.74 8.37 -10.05
CA SER A 160 -16.76 9.31 -9.50
C SER A 160 -15.53 8.54 -9.05
N PHE A 161 -14.36 8.99 -9.49
CA PHE A 161 -13.07 8.42 -9.16
C PHE A 161 -12.20 9.44 -8.44
N ARG A 162 -11.30 8.96 -7.58
CA ARG A 162 -10.23 9.75 -6.97
C ARG A 162 -8.90 9.11 -7.29
N ASP A 163 -8.02 9.86 -7.92
CA ASP A 163 -6.67 9.42 -8.22
C ASP A 163 -5.70 9.97 -7.16
N PHE A 164 -4.94 9.06 -6.54
CA PHE A 164 -3.81 9.37 -5.67
C PHE A 164 -2.52 9.10 -6.42
N SER A 165 -1.79 10.15 -6.76
CA SER A 165 -0.45 10.05 -7.32
C SER A 165 0.57 10.24 -6.22
N PHE A 166 1.33 9.18 -5.94
CA PHE A 166 2.40 9.15 -4.96
C PHE A 166 3.75 9.23 -5.67
N THR A 167 4.64 10.07 -5.15
CA THR A 167 6.05 10.13 -5.57
C THR A 167 6.96 9.72 -4.42
N PHE A 168 7.85 8.78 -4.67
CA PHE A 168 8.90 8.35 -3.74
C PHE A 168 10.27 8.53 -4.39
N TYR A 169 11.25 8.98 -3.61
CA TYR A 169 12.63 9.04 -4.07
C TYR A 169 13.41 7.79 -3.63
N GLY A 170 14.26 7.27 -4.51
CA GLY A 170 15.11 6.09 -4.27
C GLY A 170 15.89 6.17 -2.97
N LYS A 171 16.47 7.35 -2.69
CA LYS A 171 17.29 7.59 -1.50
C LYS A 171 16.50 7.54 -0.19
N SER A 172 15.18 7.76 -0.22
CA SER A 172 14.33 7.72 0.97
C SER A 172 13.69 6.36 1.22
N VAL A 173 13.73 5.42 0.26
CA VAL A 173 13.11 4.10 0.36
C VAL A 173 14.19 3.02 0.38
N PRO A 174 14.40 2.32 1.52
CA PRO A 174 15.33 1.20 1.58
C PRO A 174 15.00 0.13 0.54
N GLY A 175 15.98 -0.30 -0.25
CA GLY A 175 15.80 -1.36 -1.25
C GLY A 175 15.15 -0.92 -2.57
N LEU A 176 14.89 0.38 -2.76
CA LEU A 176 14.36 0.90 -4.03
C LEU A 176 15.51 1.11 -5.04
N ASN A 177 15.63 0.20 -6.01
CA ASN A 177 16.64 0.23 -7.07
C ASN A 177 16.29 1.17 -8.24
N ARG A 178 15.79 2.37 -7.94
CA ARG A 178 15.50 3.43 -8.92
C ARG A 178 15.55 4.80 -8.27
N GLU A 179 15.82 5.83 -9.06
CA GLU A 179 15.94 7.20 -8.55
C GLU A 179 14.60 7.76 -8.05
N GLN A 180 13.51 7.41 -8.71
CA GLN A 180 12.16 7.85 -8.36
C GLN A 180 11.13 6.75 -8.70
N LEU A 181 10.08 6.67 -7.90
CA LEU A 181 8.90 5.85 -8.15
C LEU A 181 7.67 6.76 -8.11
N ASP A 182 7.02 6.91 -9.26
CA ASP A 182 5.72 7.57 -9.38
C ASP A 182 4.64 6.50 -9.60
N THR A 183 3.57 6.56 -8.81
CA THR A 183 2.49 5.59 -8.90
C THR A 183 1.15 6.27 -8.68
N THR A 184 0.18 5.96 -9.54
CA THR A 184 -1.20 6.45 -9.41
C THR A 184 -2.13 5.32 -9.02
N VAL A 185 -2.79 5.47 -7.87
CA VAL A 185 -3.87 4.60 -7.40
C VAL A 185 -5.19 5.29 -7.68
N THR A 186 -6.04 4.66 -8.48
CA THR A 186 -7.40 5.13 -8.79
C THR A 186 -8.38 4.43 -7.86
N VAL A 187 -9.18 5.22 -7.14
CA VAL A 187 -10.23 4.74 -6.26
C VAL A 187 -11.58 5.07 -6.87
N ASP A 188 -12.42 4.07 -7.08
CA ASP A 188 -13.84 4.28 -7.38
C ASP A 188 -14.57 4.69 -6.10
N LEU A 189 -15.12 5.90 -6.06
CA LEU A 189 -15.79 6.44 -4.88
C LEU A 189 -17.16 5.79 -4.63
N GLY A 190 -17.77 5.18 -5.64
CA GLY A 190 -19.04 4.46 -5.52
C GLY A 190 -18.86 3.05 -4.93
N SER A 191 -17.80 2.35 -5.35
CA SER A 191 -17.52 0.98 -4.87
C SER A 191 -16.47 0.89 -3.76
N GLY A 192 -15.70 1.94 -3.53
CA GLY A 192 -14.55 1.95 -2.61
C GLY A 192 -13.35 1.12 -3.10
N LYS A 193 -13.39 0.60 -4.33
CA LYS A 193 -12.33 -0.24 -4.88
C LYS A 193 -11.17 0.62 -5.37
N ALA A 194 -9.97 0.28 -4.91
CA ALA A 194 -8.73 0.87 -5.38
C ALA A 194 -8.04 -0.04 -6.40
N ALA A 195 -7.56 0.53 -7.50
CA ALA A 195 -6.81 -0.16 -8.53
C ALA A 195 -5.64 0.71 -9.02
N LEU A 196 -4.60 0.07 -9.52
CA LEU A 196 -3.55 0.77 -10.25
C LEU A 196 -4.02 1.06 -11.68
N LYS A 197 -3.49 2.13 -12.26
CA LYS A 197 -3.86 2.56 -13.61
C LYS A 197 -3.52 1.50 -14.68
N ASP A 198 -2.48 0.69 -14.47
CA ASP A 198 -1.99 -0.30 -15.43
C ASP A 198 -1.59 -1.63 -14.74
N LYS A 199 -1.88 -2.76 -15.38
CA LYS A 199 -1.44 -4.10 -14.91
C LYS A 199 0.08 -4.26 -14.91
N LYS A 200 0.78 -3.62 -15.84
CA LYS A 200 2.25 -3.59 -15.89
C LYS A 200 2.82 -2.87 -14.67
N GLN A 201 2.17 -1.79 -14.22
CA GLN A 201 2.56 -1.10 -12.99
C GLN A 201 2.36 -1.98 -11.76
N GLN A 202 1.34 -2.85 -11.75
CA GLN A 202 1.13 -3.79 -10.66
C GLN A 202 2.27 -4.81 -10.54
N ALA A 203 2.65 -5.47 -11.64
CA ALA A 203 3.76 -6.44 -11.62
C ALA A 203 5.11 -5.80 -11.25
N ASP A 204 5.36 -4.57 -11.71
CA ASP A 204 6.54 -3.80 -11.31
C ASP A 204 6.51 -3.46 -9.82
N LEU A 205 5.37 -3.01 -9.29
CA LEU A 205 5.20 -2.75 -7.85
C LEU A 205 5.39 -4.00 -7.00
N ASP A 206 4.89 -5.16 -7.41
CA ASP A 206 5.09 -6.41 -6.67
C ASP A 206 6.58 -6.77 -6.58
N THR A 207 7.33 -6.56 -7.67
CA THR A 207 8.79 -6.74 -7.69
C THR A 207 9.49 -5.77 -6.75
N ILE A 208 9.05 -4.51 -6.72
CA ILE A 208 9.60 -3.48 -5.81
C ILE A 208 9.25 -3.82 -4.36
N PHE A 209 8.02 -4.24 -4.08
CA PHE A 209 7.59 -4.63 -2.75
C PHE A 209 8.47 -5.77 -2.22
N GLU A 210 8.79 -6.77 -3.04
CA GLU A 210 9.70 -7.84 -2.65
C GLU A 210 11.11 -7.31 -2.33
N SER A 211 11.65 -6.42 -3.18
CA SER A 211 12.97 -5.79 -2.96
C SER A 211 13.02 -4.96 -1.67
N VAL A 212 11.96 -4.20 -1.39
CA VAL A 212 11.85 -3.39 -0.18
C VAL A 212 11.57 -4.25 1.06
N ALA A 213 10.76 -5.31 0.94
CA ALA A 213 10.50 -6.25 2.02
C ALA A 213 11.78 -6.95 2.51
N ALA A 214 12.69 -7.25 1.58
CA ALA A 214 14.02 -7.77 1.90
C ALA A 214 14.95 -6.73 2.54
N ALA A 215 14.68 -5.43 2.35
CA ALA A 215 15.43 -4.35 2.96
C ALA A 215 14.88 -4.00 4.35
N SER A 216 15.75 -3.89 5.35
CA SER A 216 15.33 -3.49 6.71
C SER A 216 14.83 -2.04 6.71
N VAL A 217 13.64 -1.82 7.28
CA VAL A 217 13.05 -0.48 7.46
C VAL A 217 13.77 0.32 8.54
N VAL A 218 14.36 -0.38 9.52
CA VAL A 218 15.15 0.22 10.58
C VAL A 218 16.62 0.15 10.17
N LYS A 219 17.30 1.31 10.14
CA LYS A 219 18.77 1.36 9.99
C LYS A 219 19.39 0.66 11.20
N LYS A 220 20.17 -0.39 10.96
CA LYS A 220 20.99 -1.05 11.98
C LYS A 220 22.09 -0.13 12.50
#